data_AF-A0A9P8BH67-F1
#
_entry.id   AF-A0A9P8BH67-F1
#
_cell.length_a   1.000
_cell.length_b   1.000
_cell.length_c   1.000
_cell.angle_alpha   90.00
_cell.angle_beta   90.00
_cell.angle_gamma   90.00
#
_symmetry.space_group_name_H-M   'P 1'
#
loop_
_entity.id
_entity.type
_entity.pdbx_description
1 polymer ?
#
loop_
_entity_poly.entity_id
_entity_poly.type
_entity_poly.pdbx_seq_one_letter_code
_entity_poly.pdbx_strand_id
1 'polypeptide(L)'
;MDCFFNTSCVQANPDAPLFAPNATHLNIPLWKIFNMHFWNGPDHPLGSPFTLSPEDYSIWTPRTNGHDNYYLGYSLERTCTKIPFIPHDSRPRQAYVFAKGLRYFIADQYILNPTDDDDDIEESKKEEFYADLSTEANITFVGKMSHDAPGVIDAPPPGITILDSITNRTTFQMAVANSQVVMGIGNPPLSPTPWEALCMGVPFINPIQDWDREHPEDRSRWAAQQDGILYLGLDEPYVYHVKRGDRVGLEAAIRKAMDTPIERYIPPQMRMSAIIERTRRLVEIDWRPEARKQLSTIATQPV
;
A
#
# COMPACT_ATOMS: atom_id res chain seq x y z
N MET A 1 12.17 13.62 20.60
CA MET A 1 13.45 13.95 19.95
C MET A 1 13.29 15.33 19.40
N ASP A 2 13.78 16.32 20.13
CA ASP A 2 13.55 17.71 19.80
C ASP A 2 14.85 18.25 19.19
N CYS A 3 14.92 18.24 17.86
CA CYS A 3 16.10 18.74 17.14
C CYS A 3 16.42 20.21 17.50
N PHE A 4 15.45 20.95 18.04
CA PHE A 4 15.62 22.32 18.48
C PHE A 4 16.61 22.48 19.64
N PHE A 5 16.87 21.44 20.44
CA PHE A 5 17.73 21.51 21.63
C PHE A 5 18.99 20.64 21.57
N ASN A 6 19.19 19.90 20.49
CA ASN A 6 20.37 19.04 20.34
C ASN A 6 21.44 19.75 19.50
N THR A 7 22.57 20.07 20.12
CA THR A 7 23.74 20.68 19.46
C THR A 7 24.39 19.81 18.38
N SER A 8 24.02 18.53 18.32
CA SER A 8 24.43 17.60 17.25
C SER A 8 23.56 17.72 15.99
N CYS A 9 22.44 18.44 16.07
CA CYS A 9 21.59 18.71 14.91
C CYS A 9 22.17 19.84 14.07
N VAL A 10 22.07 19.71 12.75
CA VAL A 10 22.54 20.72 11.80
C VAL A 10 21.59 21.91 11.86
N GLN A 11 22.03 23.01 12.45
CA GLN A 11 21.29 24.26 12.41
C GLN A 11 21.53 24.95 11.06
N ALA A 12 20.48 25.53 10.49
CA ALA A 12 20.61 26.53 9.45
C ALA A 12 21.56 27.63 9.98
N ASN A 13 22.65 27.92 9.28
CA ASN A 13 23.47 29.07 9.63
C ASN A 13 22.78 30.32 9.04
N PRO A 14 22.12 31.16 9.87
CA PRO A 14 21.40 32.32 9.37
C PRO A 14 22.35 33.37 8.77
N ASP A 15 23.62 33.33 9.15
CA ASP A 15 24.65 34.27 8.70
C ASP A 15 25.43 33.75 7.48
N ALA A 16 25.17 32.52 7.03
CA ALA A 16 25.76 32.01 5.80
C ALA A 16 25.10 32.69 4.59
N PRO A 17 25.88 33.09 3.56
CA PRO A 17 25.33 33.72 2.38
C PRO A 17 24.27 32.83 1.74
N LEU A 18 23.08 33.40 1.50
CA LEU A 18 21.81 32.76 1.07
C LEU A 18 21.85 31.96 -0.26
N PHE A 19 23.02 31.72 -0.83
CA PHE A 19 23.16 31.28 -2.21
C PHE A 19 24.31 30.28 -2.42
N ALA A 20 24.53 29.35 -1.48
CA ALA A 20 25.28 28.17 -1.85
C ALA A 20 24.42 27.36 -2.85
N PRO A 21 24.84 27.15 -4.12
CA PRO A 21 24.03 26.47 -5.14
C PRO A 21 23.67 25.02 -4.79
N ASN A 22 24.25 24.49 -3.71
CA ASN A 22 24.08 23.13 -3.20
C ASN A 22 23.39 23.10 -1.83
N ALA A 23 22.61 24.12 -1.48
CA ALA A 23 21.87 24.22 -0.23
C ALA A 23 20.45 24.72 -0.44
N THR A 24 19.58 24.51 0.55
CA THR A 24 18.23 25.08 0.57
C THR A 24 18.24 26.58 0.91
N HIS A 25 17.08 27.23 0.81
CA HIS A 25 16.87 28.60 1.31
C HIS A 25 17.15 28.77 2.82
N LEU A 26 17.31 27.66 3.56
CA LEU A 26 17.72 27.64 4.98
C LEU A 26 19.20 27.28 5.16
N ASN A 27 20.03 27.35 4.10
CA ASN A 27 21.44 26.96 4.13
C ASN A 27 21.70 25.51 4.60
N ILE A 28 20.73 24.60 4.45
CA ILE A 28 20.93 23.18 4.72
C ILE A 28 21.53 22.55 3.46
N PRO A 29 22.70 21.90 3.53
CA PRO A 29 23.28 21.21 2.38
C PRO A 29 22.33 20.17 1.80
N LEU A 30 22.12 20.16 0.49
CA LEU A 30 21.16 19.25 -0.18
C LEU A 30 21.44 17.77 0.11
N TRP A 31 22.71 17.39 0.29
CA TRP A 31 23.09 16.01 0.61
C TRP A 31 22.67 15.53 2.01
N LYS A 32 22.19 16.44 2.86
CA LYS A 32 21.64 16.12 4.19
C LYS A 32 20.12 16.00 4.18
N ILE A 33 19.49 16.26 3.04
CA ILE A 33 18.04 16.24 2.89
C ILE A 33 17.68 14.97 2.14
N PHE A 34 16.64 14.32 2.63
CA PHE A 34 16.07 13.15 2.03
C PHE A 34 14.56 13.36 1.97
N ASN A 35 13.98 13.06 0.81
CA ASN A 35 12.55 13.20 0.62
C ASN A 35 11.89 11.83 0.68
N MET A 36 10.96 11.64 1.61
CA MET A 36 10.09 10.47 1.59
C MET A 36 9.11 10.62 0.44
N HIS A 37 9.19 9.70 -0.51
CA HIS A 37 8.31 9.67 -1.66
C HIS A 37 7.65 8.32 -1.78
N PHE A 38 6.32 8.34 -1.79
CA PHE A 38 5.57 7.10 -1.73
C PHE A 38 5.58 6.36 -3.07
N TRP A 39 5.80 7.05 -4.20
CA TRP A 39 5.68 6.48 -5.53
C TRP A 39 7.01 6.01 -6.11
N ASN A 40 6.92 5.31 -7.24
CA ASN A 40 8.01 4.56 -7.86
C ASN A 40 8.94 5.43 -8.73
N GLY A 41 9.26 6.64 -8.27
CA GLY A 41 10.15 7.57 -8.96
C GLY A 41 10.97 8.43 -8.00
N PRO A 42 12.01 9.14 -8.49
CA PRO A 42 12.76 10.09 -7.69
C PRO A 42 11.92 11.35 -7.41
N ASP A 43 12.06 11.88 -6.20
CA ASP A 43 11.40 13.13 -5.77
C ASP A 43 12.35 13.96 -4.90
N HIS A 44 13.60 14.06 -5.35
CA HIS A 44 14.62 14.87 -4.70
C HIS A 44 15.50 15.54 -5.77
N PRO A 45 15.98 16.78 -5.57
CA PRO A 45 16.85 17.45 -6.53
C PRO A 45 18.15 16.70 -6.86
N LEU A 46 18.61 15.83 -5.96
CA LEU A 46 19.77 14.94 -6.17
C LEU A 46 19.38 13.53 -6.69
N GLY A 47 18.14 13.35 -7.13
CA GLY A 47 17.66 12.10 -7.72
C GLY A 47 17.37 10.97 -6.73
N SER A 48 17.31 9.75 -7.27
CA SER A 48 16.83 8.55 -6.59
C SER A 48 17.57 8.20 -5.30
N PRO A 49 18.91 8.29 -5.20
CA PRO A 49 19.61 7.93 -3.95
C PRO A 49 19.21 8.76 -2.73
N PHE A 50 18.62 9.94 -2.94
CA PHE A 50 18.14 10.84 -1.89
C PHE A 50 16.61 10.82 -1.73
N THR A 51 15.93 9.93 -2.45
CA THR A 51 14.49 9.67 -2.33
C THR A 51 14.29 8.41 -1.49
N LEU A 52 13.61 8.53 -0.35
CA LEU A 52 13.29 7.42 0.54
C LEU A 52 11.98 6.78 0.07
N SER A 53 12.00 5.48 -0.24
CA SER A 53 10.80 4.76 -0.65
C SER A 53 10.20 3.91 0.49
N PRO A 54 8.87 3.72 0.51
CA PRO A 54 8.18 2.85 1.46
C PRO A 54 8.27 1.37 1.07
N GLU A 55 8.51 1.09 -0.20
CA GLU A 55 8.63 -0.26 -0.77
C GLU A 55 9.98 -0.41 -1.46
N ASP A 56 10.42 -1.66 -1.62
CA ASP A 56 11.67 -1.98 -2.31
C ASP A 56 11.42 -2.01 -3.83
N TYR A 57 11.50 -0.85 -4.47
CA TYR A 57 11.29 -0.74 -5.91
C TYR A 57 12.41 -1.39 -6.74
N SER A 58 13.54 -1.76 -6.14
CA SER A 58 14.64 -2.41 -6.86
C SER A 58 14.28 -3.81 -7.37
N ILE A 59 13.30 -4.47 -6.73
CA ILE A 59 12.82 -5.80 -7.13
C ILE A 59 11.60 -5.74 -8.07
N TRP A 60 11.08 -4.54 -8.37
CA TRP A 60 9.89 -4.34 -9.20
C TRP A 60 10.30 -4.14 -10.67
N THR A 61 10.87 -5.18 -11.28
CA THR A 61 11.37 -5.11 -12.66
C THR A 61 10.25 -5.31 -13.68
N PRO A 62 10.22 -4.59 -14.84
CA PRO A 62 10.98 -3.40 -15.22
C PRO A 62 10.14 -2.10 -15.14
N ARG A 63 8.98 -2.12 -14.45
CA ARG A 63 7.98 -1.05 -14.55
C ARG A 63 8.25 0.20 -13.70
N THR A 64 9.35 0.25 -12.92
CA THR A 64 9.55 1.34 -11.94
C THR A 64 10.77 2.22 -12.20
N ASN A 65 10.56 3.55 -12.19
CA ASN A 65 11.62 4.55 -12.24
C ASN A 65 12.34 4.74 -10.88
N GLY A 66 11.89 4.03 -9.84
CA GLY A 66 12.36 4.14 -8.46
C GLY A 66 13.33 3.05 -8.05
N HIS A 67 13.86 2.25 -8.98
CA HIS A 67 14.79 1.16 -8.69
C HIS A 67 16.03 1.59 -7.90
N ASP A 68 16.48 2.83 -8.12
CA ASP A 68 17.62 3.46 -7.42
C ASP A 68 17.20 4.27 -6.18
N ASN A 69 15.91 4.27 -5.81
CA ASN A 69 15.46 4.94 -4.60
C ASN A 69 16.06 4.24 -3.37
N TYR A 70 16.37 5.02 -2.34
CA TYR A 70 16.80 4.42 -1.07
C TYR A 70 15.60 3.77 -0.38
N TYR A 71 15.56 2.43 -0.40
CA TYR A 71 14.53 1.70 0.33
C TYR A 71 14.70 1.88 1.84
N LEU A 72 13.93 2.80 2.43
CA LEU A 72 13.83 2.92 3.88
C LEU A 72 12.78 1.95 4.40
N GLY A 73 11.60 1.96 3.79
CA GLY A 73 10.44 1.18 4.19
C GLY A 73 9.79 1.64 5.49
N TYR A 74 8.91 0.79 6.00
CA TYR A 74 8.23 0.97 7.29
C TYR A 74 8.12 -0.37 8.03
N SER A 75 7.87 -0.30 9.34
CA SER A 75 7.56 -1.48 10.14
C SER A 75 6.14 -1.42 10.66
N LEU A 76 5.45 -2.55 10.61
CA LEU A 76 4.15 -2.75 11.22
C LEU A 76 4.23 -3.52 12.53
N GLU A 77 5.39 -4.12 12.83
CA GLU A 77 5.55 -5.05 13.95
C GLU A 77 5.08 -4.46 15.27
N ARG A 78 5.50 -3.23 15.61
CA ARG A 78 5.09 -2.58 16.87
C ARG A 78 3.63 -2.19 16.94
N THR A 79 2.98 -1.94 15.80
CA THR A 79 1.57 -1.52 15.78
C THR A 79 0.65 -2.74 15.75
N CYS A 80 0.91 -3.72 14.89
CA CYS A 80 0.04 -4.88 14.75
C CYS A 80 0.19 -5.88 15.89
N THR A 81 1.34 -6.00 16.56
CA THR A 81 1.52 -6.93 17.71
C THR A 81 0.84 -6.45 18.98
N LYS A 82 0.43 -5.18 19.05
CA LYS A 82 -0.40 -4.66 20.14
C LYS A 82 -1.86 -5.10 20.01
N ILE A 83 -2.27 -5.50 18.81
CA ILE A 83 -3.61 -6.02 18.57
C ILE A 83 -3.59 -7.51 18.95
N PRO A 84 -4.47 -7.93 19.89
CA PRO A 84 -4.59 -9.33 20.26
C PRO A 84 -4.83 -10.19 19.02
N PHE A 85 -4.14 -11.32 18.94
CA PHE A 85 -4.44 -12.31 17.91
C PHE A 85 -5.80 -12.94 18.21
N ILE A 86 -6.74 -12.82 17.28
CA ILE A 86 -8.05 -13.46 17.35
C ILE A 86 -7.96 -14.76 16.54
N PRO A 87 -8.08 -15.95 17.17
CA PRO A 87 -8.09 -17.22 16.45
C PRO A 87 -9.16 -17.24 15.36
N HIS A 88 -8.85 -17.86 14.23
CA HIS A 88 -9.72 -17.85 13.05
C HIS A 88 -11.15 -18.34 13.35
N ASP A 89 -11.29 -19.43 14.10
CA ASP A 89 -12.58 -20.02 14.47
C ASP A 89 -13.41 -19.15 15.43
N SER A 90 -12.79 -18.15 16.04
CA SER A 90 -13.47 -17.18 16.92
C SER A 90 -13.94 -15.93 16.17
N ARG A 91 -13.60 -15.79 14.88
CA ARG A 91 -14.00 -14.64 14.06
C ARG A 91 -15.39 -14.88 13.47
N PRO A 92 -16.28 -13.88 13.42
CA PRO A 92 -17.46 -13.97 12.59
C PRO A 92 -17.06 -14.21 11.13
N ARG A 93 -17.93 -14.88 10.36
CA ARG A 93 -17.75 -15.10 8.91
C ARG A 93 -17.97 -13.78 8.16
N GLN A 94 -16.97 -12.91 8.27
CA GLN A 94 -17.00 -11.52 7.86
C GLN A 94 -15.81 -11.20 6.96
N ALA A 95 -16.07 -10.52 5.85
CA ALA A 95 -15.06 -9.92 4.99
C ALA A 95 -14.95 -8.42 5.26
N TYR A 96 -13.73 -7.93 5.48
CA TYR A 96 -13.46 -6.50 5.51
C TYR A 96 -13.20 -5.98 4.10
N VAL A 97 -14.13 -5.21 3.54
CA VAL A 97 -14.01 -4.55 2.24
C VAL A 97 -13.05 -3.38 2.36
N PHE A 98 -11.89 -3.49 1.69
CA PHE A 98 -10.84 -2.50 1.76
C PHE A 98 -11.04 -1.38 0.73
N ALA A 99 -11.77 -0.34 1.13
CA ALA A 99 -11.94 0.91 0.40
C ALA A 99 -11.83 2.12 1.36
N LYS A 100 -11.24 3.23 0.92
CA LYS A 100 -11.16 4.47 1.75
C LYS A 100 -12.32 5.44 1.50
N GLY A 101 -12.89 5.44 0.30
CA GLY A 101 -14.02 6.30 -0.07
C GLY A 101 -14.99 5.54 -0.96
N LEU A 102 -16.25 5.96 -0.97
CA LEU A 102 -17.30 5.32 -1.75
C LEU A 102 -17.02 5.41 -3.26
N ARG A 103 -16.36 6.46 -3.73
CA ARG A 103 -15.95 6.64 -5.13
C ARG A 103 -15.08 5.51 -5.69
N TYR A 104 -14.46 4.69 -4.84
CA TYR A 104 -13.66 3.56 -5.30
C TYR A 104 -14.50 2.42 -5.88
N PHE A 105 -15.81 2.39 -5.62
CA PHE A 105 -16.75 1.44 -6.24
C PHE A 105 -17.18 1.84 -7.65
N ILE A 106 -16.87 3.05 -8.09
CA ILE A 106 -17.17 3.55 -9.45
C ILE A 106 -15.90 3.94 -10.21
N ALA A 107 -14.73 3.62 -9.65
CA ALA A 107 -13.45 3.85 -10.31
C ALA A 107 -13.15 2.71 -11.28
N ASP A 108 -12.45 2.99 -12.38
CA ASP A 108 -12.10 1.98 -13.38
C ASP A 108 -11.40 0.76 -12.79
N GLN A 109 -10.61 0.95 -11.72
CA GLN A 109 -9.89 -0.13 -11.04
C GLN A 109 -10.77 -0.98 -10.12
N TYR A 110 -12.07 -0.69 -10.01
CA TYR A 110 -12.97 -1.46 -9.16
C TYR A 110 -12.94 -2.94 -9.57
N ILE A 111 -12.72 -3.84 -8.61
CA ILE A 111 -12.46 -5.26 -8.88
C ILE A 111 -13.56 -5.95 -9.69
N LEU A 112 -14.82 -5.54 -9.55
CA LEU A 112 -15.93 -6.11 -10.30
C LEU A 112 -16.19 -5.42 -11.64
N ASN A 113 -15.53 -4.29 -11.93
CA ASN A 113 -15.67 -3.70 -13.26
C ASN A 113 -15.15 -4.67 -14.32
N PRO A 114 -15.88 -4.82 -15.44
CA PRO A 114 -15.43 -5.64 -16.56
C PRO A 114 -14.13 -5.07 -17.14
N THR A 115 -13.35 -5.94 -17.79
CA THR A 115 -12.11 -5.52 -18.44
C THR A 115 -12.28 -5.05 -19.88
N ASP A 116 -13.44 -5.28 -20.48
CA ASP A 116 -13.67 -4.95 -21.88
C ASP A 116 -14.39 -3.61 -22.01
N ASP A 117 -13.92 -2.78 -22.94
CA ASP A 117 -14.35 -1.38 -23.13
C ASP A 117 -15.82 -1.25 -23.62
N ASP A 118 -16.49 -2.36 -23.92
CA ASP A 118 -17.85 -2.42 -24.46
C ASP A 118 -18.93 -2.70 -23.40
N ASP A 119 -18.56 -3.03 -22.16
CA ASP A 119 -19.54 -3.31 -21.10
C ASP A 119 -19.91 -2.04 -20.34
N ASP A 120 -21.21 -1.74 -20.31
CA ASP A 120 -21.79 -0.52 -19.76
C ASP A 120 -21.50 -0.42 -18.25
N ILE A 121 -20.60 0.50 -17.85
CA ILE A 121 -20.23 0.78 -16.44
C ILE A 121 -21.46 1.11 -15.57
N GLU A 122 -22.58 1.47 -16.18
CA GLU A 122 -23.88 1.65 -15.51
C GLU A 122 -24.43 0.35 -14.88
N GLU A 123 -24.10 -0.83 -15.41
CA GLU A 123 -24.58 -2.12 -14.90
C GLU A 123 -23.77 -2.59 -13.68
N SER A 124 -22.46 -2.29 -13.61
CA SER A 124 -21.64 -2.60 -12.42
C SER A 124 -22.11 -1.83 -11.17
N LYS A 125 -22.73 -0.66 -11.35
CA LYS A 125 -23.34 0.13 -10.25
C LYS A 125 -24.60 -0.52 -9.66
N LYS A 126 -25.22 -1.47 -10.35
CA LYS A 126 -26.40 -2.22 -9.90
C LYS A 126 -26.06 -3.60 -9.35
N GLU A 127 -24.78 -3.89 -9.16
CA GLU A 127 -24.34 -5.22 -8.74
C GLU A 127 -24.84 -5.61 -7.35
N GLU A 128 -25.59 -6.70 -7.32
CA GLU A 128 -26.05 -7.35 -6.09
C GLU A 128 -25.00 -8.34 -5.55
N PHE A 129 -23.77 -8.36 -6.09
CA PHE A 129 -22.72 -9.34 -5.75
C PHE A 129 -22.56 -9.59 -4.24
N TYR A 130 -22.42 -8.53 -3.44
CA TYR A 130 -22.24 -8.68 -2.00
C TYR A 130 -23.51 -9.13 -1.30
N ALA A 131 -24.69 -8.68 -1.75
CA ALA A 131 -25.98 -9.08 -1.19
C ALA A 131 -26.29 -10.56 -1.50
N ASP A 132 -26.06 -10.99 -2.74
CA ASP A 132 -26.17 -12.38 -3.18
C ASP A 132 -25.25 -13.27 -2.33
N LEU A 133 -23.96 -12.94 -2.29
CA LEU A 133 -22.98 -13.73 -1.58
C LEU A 133 -23.21 -13.72 -0.06
N SER A 134 -23.74 -12.63 0.49
CA SER A 134 -24.15 -12.58 1.90
C SER A 134 -25.26 -13.60 2.17
N THR A 135 -26.24 -13.70 1.27
CA THR A 135 -27.39 -14.60 1.39
C THR A 135 -26.99 -16.06 1.19
N GLU A 136 -26.19 -16.35 0.17
CA GLU A 136 -25.81 -17.71 -0.22
C GLU A 136 -24.75 -18.33 0.68
N ALA A 137 -23.81 -17.52 1.18
CA ALA A 137 -22.64 -18.00 1.93
C ALA A 137 -22.66 -17.64 3.41
N ASN A 138 -23.69 -16.93 3.88
CA ASN A 138 -23.75 -16.35 5.22
C ASN A 138 -22.48 -15.54 5.56
N ILE A 139 -22.09 -14.68 4.62
CA ILE A 139 -20.93 -13.79 4.75
C ILE A 139 -21.43 -12.38 5.06
N THR A 140 -20.82 -11.70 6.03
CA THR A 140 -21.07 -10.26 6.23
C THR A 140 -19.95 -9.44 5.60
N PHE A 141 -20.29 -8.48 4.75
CA PHE A 141 -19.33 -7.52 4.20
C PHE A 141 -19.37 -6.21 4.99
N VAL A 142 -18.22 -5.79 5.50
CA VAL A 142 -18.10 -4.57 6.30
C VAL A 142 -16.92 -3.72 5.86
N GLY A 143 -16.96 -2.41 6.08
CA GLY A 143 -15.82 -1.55 5.80
C GLY A 143 -15.95 -0.17 6.43
N LYS A 144 -14.83 0.57 6.56
CA LYS A 144 -14.88 2.01 6.86
C LYS A 144 -14.57 2.79 5.60
N MET A 145 -15.53 3.57 5.13
CA MET A 145 -15.39 4.43 3.96
C MET A 145 -15.79 5.86 4.34
N SER A 146 -15.13 6.84 3.73
CA SER A 146 -15.57 8.23 3.77
C SER A 146 -16.65 8.45 2.70
N HIS A 147 -17.63 9.29 3.03
CA HIS A 147 -18.53 9.84 2.02
C HIS A 147 -17.75 10.77 1.09
N ASP A 148 -18.12 10.74 -0.18
CA ASP A 148 -17.58 11.64 -1.19
C ASP A 148 -18.38 12.94 -1.27
N ALA A 149 -18.00 13.82 -2.19
CA ALA A 149 -18.78 15.03 -2.46
C ALA A 149 -20.22 14.65 -2.88
N PRO A 150 -21.23 15.48 -2.53
CA PRO A 150 -22.62 15.21 -2.89
C PRO A 150 -22.78 14.96 -4.40
N GLY A 151 -23.51 13.89 -4.76
CA GLY A 151 -23.82 13.54 -6.16
C GLY A 151 -22.78 12.67 -6.87
N VAL A 152 -21.72 12.21 -6.18
CA VAL A 152 -20.79 11.21 -6.73
C VAL A 152 -21.32 9.79 -6.50
N ILE A 153 -21.51 9.43 -5.24
CA ILE A 153 -22.08 8.16 -4.78
C ILE A 153 -22.44 8.31 -3.30
N ASP A 154 -23.67 7.94 -2.93
CA ASP A 154 -24.19 8.22 -1.58
C ASP A 154 -24.10 7.00 -0.64
N ALA A 155 -23.99 5.80 -1.20
CA ALA A 155 -23.96 4.54 -0.46
C ALA A 155 -23.04 3.52 -1.15
N PRO A 156 -22.46 2.54 -0.41
CA PRO A 156 -21.71 1.45 -1.00
C PRO A 156 -22.68 0.49 -1.73
N PRO A 157 -22.14 -0.43 -2.56
CA PRO A 157 -22.94 -1.50 -3.15
C PRO A 157 -23.82 -2.25 -2.13
N PRO A 158 -25.03 -2.70 -2.54
CA PRO A 158 -25.93 -3.46 -1.68
C PRO A 158 -25.23 -4.66 -1.03
N GLY A 159 -25.47 -4.88 0.26
CA GLY A 159 -24.84 -5.95 1.05
C GLY A 159 -23.59 -5.53 1.84
N ILE A 160 -23.04 -4.35 1.59
CA ILE A 160 -21.92 -3.80 2.38
C ILE A 160 -22.44 -2.92 3.51
N THR A 161 -21.98 -3.20 4.73
CA THR A 161 -22.26 -2.36 5.91
C THR A 161 -21.09 -1.41 6.23
N ILE A 162 -21.34 -0.11 6.28
CA ILE A 162 -20.36 0.87 6.76
C ILE A 162 -20.24 0.79 8.29
N LEU A 163 -19.01 0.65 8.78
CA LEU A 163 -18.71 0.61 10.21
C LEU A 163 -18.37 2.00 10.75
N ASP A 164 -19.39 2.79 11.09
CA ASP A 164 -19.18 4.14 11.63
C ASP A 164 -18.55 4.19 13.02
N SER A 165 -18.56 3.07 13.74
CA SER A 165 -17.86 2.89 15.01
C SER A 165 -16.33 2.99 14.89
N ILE A 166 -15.77 2.85 13.69
CA ILE A 166 -14.33 3.01 13.44
C ILE A 166 -13.99 4.50 13.42
N THR A 167 -13.43 4.97 14.53
CA THR A 167 -13.05 6.37 14.77
C THR A 167 -11.54 6.58 14.88
N ASN A 168 -10.76 5.52 15.04
CA ASN A 168 -9.31 5.60 15.20
C ASN A 168 -8.61 4.33 14.68
N ARG A 169 -7.27 4.34 14.70
CA ARG A 169 -6.45 3.24 14.21
C ARG A 169 -6.71 1.92 14.96
N THR A 170 -6.87 1.95 16.26
CA THR A 170 -7.07 0.73 17.05
C THR A 170 -8.40 0.09 16.72
N THR A 171 -9.49 0.85 16.63
CA THR A 171 -10.81 0.31 16.26
C THR A 171 -10.84 -0.19 14.81
N PHE A 172 -10.11 0.47 13.91
CA PHE A 172 -9.87 -0.04 12.55
C PHE A 172 -9.17 -1.40 12.57
N GLN A 173 -8.03 -1.49 13.27
CA GLN A 173 -7.25 -2.73 13.34
C GLN A 173 -8.04 -3.87 13.99
N MET A 174 -8.86 -3.58 15.01
CA MET A 174 -9.77 -4.57 15.60
C MET A 174 -10.81 -5.06 14.61
N ALA A 175 -11.39 -4.18 13.78
CA ALA A 175 -12.36 -4.60 12.76
C ALA A 175 -11.72 -5.51 11.71
N VAL A 176 -10.49 -5.20 11.29
CA VAL A 176 -9.71 -6.07 10.40
C VAL A 176 -9.39 -7.40 11.08
N ALA A 177 -8.85 -7.40 12.31
CA ALA A 177 -8.50 -8.61 13.05
C ALA A 177 -9.71 -9.52 13.34
N ASN A 178 -10.91 -8.94 13.46
CA ASN A 178 -12.16 -9.65 13.66
C ASN A 178 -12.76 -10.19 12.34
N SER A 179 -12.12 -9.94 11.20
CA SER A 179 -12.57 -10.43 9.90
C SER A 179 -11.79 -11.68 9.49
N GLN A 180 -12.42 -12.57 8.73
CA GLN A 180 -11.78 -13.78 8.22
C GLN A 180 -10.96 -13.51 6.95
N VAL A 181 -11.25 -12.42 6.23
CA VAL A 181 -10.49 -11.99 5.05
C VAL A 181 -10.58 -10.47 4.90
N VAL A 182 -9.52 -9.86 4.36
CA VAL A 182 -9.56 -8.49 3.83
C VAL A 182 -9.66 -8.57 2.32
N MET A 183 -10.67 -7.92 1.75
CA MET A 183 -10.93 -7.93 0.32
C MET A 183 -10.51 -6.59 -0.30
N GLY A 184 -9.43 -6.58 -1.08
CA GLY A 184 -9.10 -5.45 -1.92
C GLY A 184 -10.15 -5.23 -3.00
N ILE A 185 -10.46 -3.98 -3.32
CA ILE A 185 -11.36 -3.63 -4.43
C ILE A 185 -10.65 -2.92 -5.58
N GLY A 186 -9.32 -2.84 -5.54
CA GLY A 186 -8.47 -2.20 -6.54
C GLY A 186 -7.89 -0.86 -6.10
N ASN A 187 -8.66 -0.07 -5.34
CA ASN A 187 -8.20 1.19 -4.76
C ASN A 187 -8.33 1.20 -3.22
N PRO A 188 -7.41 1.87 -2.50
CA PRO A 188 -6.22 2.56 -3.01
C PRO A 188 -5.05 1.59 -3.25
N PRO A 189 -4.12 1.92 -4.16
CA PRO A 189 -2.90 1.13 -4.35
C PRO A 189 -1.89 1.36 -3.21
N LEU A 190 -0.99 0.40 -3.01
CA LEU A 190 0.20 0.51 -2.13
C LEU A 190 -0.10 0.92 -0.68
N SER A 191 -1.27 0.59 -0.16
CA SER A 191 -1.65 0.87 1.23
C SER A 191 -0.96 -0.06 2.23
N PRO A 192 -0.68 0.39 3.47
CA PRO A 192 -0.23 -0.51 4.54
C PRO A 192 -1.27 -1.54 5.00
N THR A 193 -2.57 -1.35 4.70
CA THR A 193 -3.67 -2.17 5.23
C THR A 193 -3.51 -3.68 4.97
N PRO A 194 -3.16 -4.14 3.75
CA PRO A 194 -2.98 -5.58 3.50
C PRO A 194 -1.86 -6.19 4.32
N TRP A 195 -0.75 -5.48 4.52
CA TRP A 195 0.32 -5.93 5.41
C TRP A 195 -0.10 -5.97 6.88
N GLU A 196 -0.94 -5.03 7.34
CA GLU A 196 -1.51 -5.09 8.70
C GLU A 196 -2.44 -6.30 8.86
N ALA A 197 -3.25 -6.61 7.84
CA ALA A 197 -4.14 -7.76 7.82
C ALA A 197 -3.36 -9.07 7.99
N LEU A 198 -2.31 -9.27 7.18
CA LEU A 198 -1.42 -10.43 7.27
C LEU A 198 -0.77 -10.53 8.66
N CYS A 199 -0.35 -9.40 9.24
CA CYS A 199 0.18 -9.38 10.60
C CYS A 199 -0.87 -9.73 11.66
N MET A 200 -2.17 -9.56 11.40
CA MET A 200 -3.24 -9.97 12.30
C MET A 200 -3.76 -11.39 11.98
N GLY A 201 -3.10 -12.09 11.06
CA GLY A 201 -3.48 -13.43 10.62
C GLY A 201 -4.78 -13.41 9.80
N VAL A 202 -4.98 -12.37 9.00
CA VAL A 202 -6.13 -12.21 8.10
C VAL A 202 -5.60 -12.22 6.66
N PRO A 203 -5.98 -13.20 5.82
CA PRO A 203 -5.57 -13.25 4.43
C PRO A 203 -6.11 -12.06 3.63
N PHE A 204 -5.45 -11.76 2.51
CA PHE A 204 -5.80 -10.64 1.64
C PHE A 204 -6.17 -11.11 0.23
N ILE A 205 -7.28 -10.61 -0.30
CA ILE A 205 -7.56 -10.69 -1.74
C ILE A 205 -6.88 -9.51 -2.42
N ASN A 206 -5.93 -9.76 -3.32
CA ASN A 206 -5.16 -8.76 -4.05
C ASN A 206 -5.64 -8.65 -5.50
N PRO A 207 -6.38 -7.59 -5.86
CA PRO A 207 -6.86 -7.40 -7.22
C PRO A 207 -5.70 -7.19 -8.21
N ILE A 208 -5.69 -7.93 -9.31
CA ILE A 208 -4.84 -7.71 -10.48
C ILE A 208 -5.61 -6.78 -11.44
N GLN A 209 -5.07 -5.59 -11.64
CA GLN A 209 -5.68 -4.48 -12.37
C GLN A 209 -5.33 -4.47 -13.85
N ASP A 210 -4.14 -4.95 -14.19
CA ASP A 210 -3.62 -5.00 -15.55
C ASP A 210 -2.72 -6.24 -15.70
N TRP A 211 -2.72 -6.83 -16.90
CA TRP A 211 -1.94 -8.00 -17.26
C TRP A 211 -1.81 -8.12 -18.78
N ASP A 212 -0.83 -8.90 -19.24
CA ASP A 212 -0.73 -9.26 -20.66
C ASP A 212 -1.87 -10.23 -21.01
N ARG A 213 -2.84 -9.78 -21.83
CA ARG A 213 -3.98 -10.62 -22.24
C ARG A 213 -3.60 -11.82 -23.09
N GLU A 214 -2.48 -11.76 -23.82
CA GLU A 214 -1.98 -12.89 -24.60
C GLU A 214 -1.31 -13.94 -23.71
N HIS A 215 -0.74 -13.50 -22.59
CA HIS A 215 -0.07 -14.34 -21.59
C HIS A 215 -0.58 -14.05 -20.18
N PRO A 216 -1.87 -14.35 -19.88
CA PRO A 216 -2.53 -13.89 -18.66
C PRO A 216 -1.96 -14.49 -17.37
N GLU A 217 -1.17 -15.55 -17.48
CA GLU A 217 -0.49 -16.20 -16.37
C GLU A 217 0.96 -15.73 -16.18
N ASP A 218 1.48 -14.86 -17.07
CA ASP A 218 2.78 -14.23 -16.88
C ASP A 218 2.69 -13.14 -15.80
N ARG A 219 2.98 -13.56 -14.56
CA ARG A 219 2.97 -12.70 -13.38
C ARG A 219 3.95 -11.54 -13.45
N SER A 220 4.99 -11.61 -14.29
CA SER A 220 5.91 -10.48 -14.48
C SER A 220 5.25 -9.30 -15.20
N ARG A 221 4.08 -9.53 -15.81
CA ARG A 221 3.28 -8.53 -16.51
C ARG A 221 2.08 -8.06 -15.70
N TRP A 222 1.83 -8.63 -14.53
CA TRP A 222 0.72 -8.21 -13.68
C TRP A 222 1.02 -6.85 -13.03
N ALA A 223 -0.02 -6.02 -12.91
CA ALA A 223 -0.06 -4.89 -11.99
C ALA A 223 -1.22 -5.10 -11.02
N ALA A 224 -0.96 -4.98 -9.73
CA ALA A 224 -1.91 -5.30 -8.67
C ALA A 224 -2.23 -4.08 -7.81
N GLN A 225 -3.30 -4.16 -7.02
CA GLN A 225 -3.56 -3.17 -5.96
C GLN A 225 -2.37 -3.07 -4.99
N GLN A 226 -1.72 -4.20 -4.71
CA GLN A 226 -0.49 -4.27 -3.91
C GLN A 226 0.63 -4.97 -4.67
N ASP A 227 1.31 -4.22 -5.54
CA ASP A 227 2.48 -4.72 -6.25
C ASP A 227 3.58 -5.20 -5.31
N GLY A 228 3.80 -4.54 -4.17
CA GLY A 228 4.80 -4.98 -3.19
C GLY A 228 4.58 -6.41 -2.70
N ILE A 229 3.32 -6.83 -2.53
CA ILE A 229 2.98 -8.21 -2.18
C ILE A 229 3.29 -9.17 -3.33
N LEU A 230 2.90 -8.77 -4.55
CA LEU A 230 3.13 -9.56 -5.76
C LEU A 230 4.63 -9.83 -5.99
N TYR A 231 5.48 -8.80 -5.93
CA TYR A 231 6.92 -8.93 -6.19
C TYR A 231 7.69 -9.66 -5.07
N LEU A 232 7.13 -9.75 -3.87
CA LEU A 232 7.67 -10.66 -2.84
C LEU A 232 7.35 -12.13 -3.11
N GLY A 233 6.52 -12.44 -4.11
CA GLY A 233 6.05 -13.79 -4.37
C GLY A 233 5.17 -14.34 -3.25
N LEU A 234 4.42 -13.46 -2.56
CA LEU A 234 3.51 -13.90 -1.52
C LEU A 234 2.18 -14.33 -2.15
N ASP A 235 1.85 -15.60 -1.94
CA ASP A 235 0.68 -16.28 -2.50
C ASP A 235 -0.18 -16.91 -1.39
N GLU A 236 -1.11 -17.78 -1.78
CA GLU A 236 -1.92 -18.55 -0.85
C GLU A 236 -1.06 -19.34 0.15
N PRO A 237 -1.49 -19.49 1.42
CA PRO A 237 -2.80 -19.08 1.95
C PRO A 237 -2.86 -17.61 2.40
N TYR A 238 -1.77 -16.85 2.28
CA TYR A 238 -1.70 -15.48 2.76
C TYR A 238 -2.41 -14.50 1.84
N VAL A 239 -2.24 -14.67 0.53
CA VAL A 239 -2.73 -13.73 -0.48
C VAL A 239 -3.34 -14.46 -1.66
N TYR A 240 -4.52 -14.02 -2.08
CA TYR A 240 -5.24 -14.56 -3.23
C TYR A 240 -5.28 -13.48 -4.31
N HIS A 241 -4.55 -13.69 -5.40
CA HIS A 241 -4.50 -12.75 -6.53
C HIS A 241 -5.70 -13.02 -7.45
N VAL A 242 -6.56 -12.02 -7.67
CA VAL A 242 -7.79 -12.16 -8.48
C VAL A 242 -7.80 -11.09 -9.56
N LYS A 243 -7.99 -11.49 -10.82
CA LYS A 243 -8.07 -10.55 -11.94
C LYS A 243 -9.35 -9.71 -11.85
N ARG A 244 -9.25 -8.41 -12.13
CA ARG A 244 -10.40 -7.52 -12.26
C ARG A 244 -11.40 -8.12 -13.27
N GLY A 245 -12.69 -8.05 -12.98
CA GLY A 245 -13.77 -8.63 -13.78
C GLY A 245 -13.99 -10.14 -13.57
N ASP A 246 -13.11 -10.86 -12.85
CA ASP A 246 -13.28 -12.29 -12.56
C ASP A 246 -14.19 -12.50 -11.34
N ARG A 247 -15.50 -12.33 -11.54
CA ARG A 247 -16.51 -12.48 -10.48
C ARG A 247 -16.47 -13.86 -9.82
N VAL A 248 -16.39 -14.91 -10.63
CA VAL A 248 -16.39 -16.31 -10.15
C VAL A 248 -15.11 -16.59 -9.37
N GLY A 249 -13.96 -16.14 -9.88
CA GLY A 249 -12.68 -16.25 -9.19
C GLY A 249 -12.66 -15.46 -7.87
N LEU A 250 -13.27 -14.28 -7.83
CA LEU A 250 -13.39 -13.48 -6.60
C LEU A 250 -14.20 -14.22 -5.54
N GLU A 251 -15.38 -14.74 -5.89
CA GLU A 251 -16.19 -15.50 -4.95
C GLU A 251 -15.43 -16.72 -4.42
N ALA A 252 -14.80 -17.49 -5.31
CA ALA A 252 -14.02 -18.67 -4.94
C ALA A 252 -12.86 -18.30 -4.00
N ALA A 253 -12.15 -17.21 -4.29
CA ALA A 253 -11.05 -16.71 -3.47
C ALA A 253 -11.51 -16.26 -2.09
N ILE A 254 -12.63 -15.54 -1.99
CA ILE A 254 -13.22 -15.12 -0.70
C ILE A 254 -13.55 -16.34 0.16
N ARG A 255 -14.28 -17.32 -0.41
CA ARG A 255 -14.67 -18.55 0.32
C ARG A 255 -13.43 -19.31 0.78
N LYS A 256 -12.46 -19.53 -0.12
CA LYS A 256 -11.23 -20.26 0.17
C LYS A 256 -10.39 -19.56 1.24
N ALA A 257 -10.27 -18.23 1.20
CA ALA A 257 -9.59 -17.45 2.22
C ALA A 257 -10.27 -17.54 3.59
N MET A 258 -11.61 -17.53 3.62
CA MET A 258 -12.39 -17.71 4.84
C MET A 258 -12.31 -19.12 5.42
N ASP A 259 -11.99 -20.13 4.61
CA ASP A 259 -11.89 -21.52 5.05
C ASP A 259 -10.44 -21.98 5.28
N THR A 260 -9.45 -21.08 5.06
CA THR A 260 -8.02 -21.36 5.20
C THR A 260 -7.37 -20.42 6.21
N PRO A 261 -7.28 -20.81 7.50
CA PRO A 261 -6.62 -20.02 8.52
C PRO A 261 -5.15 -19.75 8.18
N ILE A 262 -4.68 -18.55 8.53
CA ILE A 262 -3.26 -18.22 8.52
C ILE A 262 -2.79 -17.77 9.90
N GLU A 263 -1.51 -18.02 10.16
CA GLU A 263 -0.82 -17.41 11.28
C GLU A 263 -0.47 -15.94 10.98
N ARG A 264 -0.16 -15.20 12.05
CA ARG A 264 0.43 -13.87 11.93
C ARG A 264 1.67 -13.90 11.04
N TYR A 265 1.67 -13.07 10.01
CA TYR A 265 2.80 -12.91 9.11
C TYR A 265 3.30 -11.47 9.07
N ILE A 266 4.60 -11.30 9.33
CA ILE A 266 5.31 -10.03 9.17
C ILE A 266 6.48 -10.30 8.24
N PRO A 267 6.51 -9.71 7.03
CA PRO A 267 7.64 -9.88 6.12
C PRO A 267 8.96 -9.53 6.81
N PRO A 268 10.05 -10.30 6.61
CA PRO A 268 11.33 -10.04 7.27
C PRO A 268 11.82 -8.60 7.12
N GLN A 269 11.64 -8.00 5.94
CA GLN A 269 12.04 -6.62 5.65
C GLN A 269 11.16 -5.54 6.31
N MET A 270 9.98 -5.90 6.81
CA MET A 270 9.09 -5.01 7.56
C MET A 270 9.20 -5.19 9.09
N ARG A 271 10.12 -6.04 9.56
CA ARG A 271 10.43 -6.13 10.99
C ARG A 271 11.17 -4.89 11.46
N MET A 272 11.03 -4.59 12.75
CA MET A 272 11.66 -3.43 13.38
C MET A 272 13.18 -3.51 13.27
N SER A 273 13.76 -4.70 13.42
CA SER A 273 15.21 -4.93 13.26
C SER A 273 15.70 -4.54 11.85
N ALA A 274 14.94 -4.87 10.81
CA ALA A 274 15.28 -4.54 9.43
C ALA A 274 15.21 -3.02 9.17
N ILE A 275 14.18 -2.34 9.69
CA ILE A 275 14.07 -0.88 9.60
C ILE A 275 15.20 -0.19 10.35
N ILE A 276 15.53 -0.65 11.56
CA ILE A 276 16.66 -0.12 12.34
C ILE A 276 17.95 -0.23 11.54
N GLU A 277 18.22 -1.38 10.92
CA GLU A 277 19.42 -1.57 10.11
C GLU A 277 19.45 -0.65 8.88
N ARG A 278 18.34 -0.50 8.15
CA ARG A 278 18.27 0.43 7.01
C ARG A 278 18.38 1.89 7.42
N THR A 279 17.84 2.25 8.58
CA THR A 279 17.96 3.61 9.14
C THR A 279 19.38 3.88 9.60
N ARG A 280 20.03 2.90 10.24
CA ARG A 280 21.44 2.98 10.66
C ARG A 280 22.33 3.25 9.45
N ARG A 281 22.17 2.48 8.37
CA ARG A 281 22.91 2.70 7.11
C ARG A 281 22.67 4.10 6.56
N LEU A 282 21.42 4.56 6.51
CA LEU A 282 21.08 5.90 6.02
C LEU A 282 21.83 6.99 6.81
N VAL A 283 21.93 6.86 8.13
CA VAL A 283 22.55 7.87 9.00
C VAL A 283 24.08 7.77 9.03
N GLU A 284 24.64 6.57 8.91
CA GLU A 284 26.10 6.34 9.02
C GLU A 284 26.86 6.48 7.69
N ILE A 285 26.17 6.40 6.55
CA ILE A 285 26.78 6.61 5.23
C ILE A 285 27.21 8.08 5.07
N ASP A 286 28.43 8.29 4.58
CA ASP A 286 28.83 9.59 4.06
C ASP A 286 28.21 9.81 2.67
N TRP A 287 27.16 10.62 2.61
CA TRP A 287 26.43 10.92 1.38
C TRP A 287 27.09 11.98 0.49
N ARG A 288 28.18 12.63 0.94
CA ARG A 288 28.86 13.68 0.16
C ARG A 288 29.42 13.19 -1.18
N PRO A 289 30.06 12.00 -1.29
CA PRO A 289 30.51 11.47 -2.56
C PRO A 289 29.35 11.24 -3.54
N GLU A 290 28.25 10.65 -3.08
CA GLU A 290 27.07 10.41 -3.93
C GLU A 290 26.43 11.73 -4.37
N ALA A 291 26.27 12.70 -3.46
CA ALA A 291 25.78 14.02 -3.83
C ALA A 291 26.64 14.73 -4.88
N ARG A 292 27.97 14.63 -4.78
CA ARG A 292 28.87 15.20 -5.79
C ARG A 292 28.66 14.55 -7.17
N LYS A 293 28.49 13.23 -7.21
CA LYS A 293 28.18 12.48 -8.43
C LYS A 293 26.84 12.90 -9.04
N GLN A 294 25.81 13.09 -8.20
CA GLN A 294 24.49 13.53 -8.65
C GLN A 294 24.53 14.96 -9.20
N LEU A 295 25.18 15.89 -8.49
CA LEU A 295 25.37 17.26 -8.96
C LEU A 295 26.15 17.34 -10.28
N SER A 296 27.20 16.53 -10.47
CA SER A 296 27.92 16.50 -11.74
C SER A 296 27.06 15.95 -12.88
N THR A 297 26.20 14.97 -12.60
CA THR A 297 25.28 14.40 -13.60
C THR A 297 24.27 15.46 -14.05
N ILE A 298 23.64 16.15 -13.09
CA ILE A 298 22.67 17.22 -13.36
C ILE A 298 23.28 18.35 -14.18
N ALA A 299 24.52 18.77 -13.85
CA ALA A 299 25.21 19.84 -14.56
C ALA A 299 25.53 19.50 -16.03
N THR A 300 25.50 18.22 -16.42
CA THR A 300 25.80 17.75 -17.78
C THR A 300 24.56 17.46 -18.62
N GLN A 301 23.35 17.54 -18.05
CA GLN A 301 22.12 17.34 -18.81
C GLN A 301 21.78 18.62 -19.60
N PRO A 302 21.55 18.52 -20.93
CA PRO A 302 21.08 19.66 -21.70
C PRO A 302 19.69 20.08 -21.22
N VAL A 303 19.51 21.40 -21.08
CA VAL A 303 18.23 22.05 -20.72
C VAL A 303 17.21 21.89 -21.85
#